data_AF-A0A0A2TQ73-F1
#
_entry.id   AF-A0A0A2TQ73-F1
#
_cell.length_a   1.000
_cell.length_b   1.000
_cell.length_c   1.000
_cell.angle_alpha   90.00
_cell.angle_beta   90.00
_cell.angle_gamma   90.00
#
_symmetry.space_group_name_H-M   'P 1'
#
loop_
_entity.id
_entity.type
_entity.pdbx_description
1 polymer ?
#
loop_
_entity_poly.entity_id
_entity_poly.type
_entity_poly.pdbx_seq_one_letter_code
_entity_poly.pdbx_strand_id
1 'polypeptide(L)'
;MKTFNEYIEAMLLYKESIGYSRKSYEYDLMRFCNYIVTKQLDVSDLKEEIVLSWCSRWESESQTSARRRIQSVRELLKYLSAIGIDCYVIPSSFLPRAETRTPYIFTDKELQSIFKECDDLLPNKCSPNRHLILPVLLRLIFFVACIRTRDGNCKAAT
;
A
#
# COMPACT_ATOMS: atom_id res chain seq x y z
N MET A 1 10.88 4.62 -31.74
CA MET A 1 11.16 4.93 -30.33
C MET A 1 10.04 4.34 -29.50
N LYS A 2 10.34 3.71 -28.36
CA LYS A 2 9.29 3.17 -27.49
C LYS A 2 8.50 4.31 -26.86
N THR A 3 7.18 4.18 -26.81
CA THR A 3 6.31 5.16 -26.13
C THR A 3 6.45 5.05 -24.61
N PHE A 4 6.08 6.10 -23.87
CA PHE A 4 6.12 6.10 -22.41
C PHE A 4 5.32 4.94 -21.78
N ASN A 5 4.17 4.61 -22.39
CA ASN A 5 3.33 3.49 -21.96
C ASN A 5 4.04 2.13 -22.12
N GLU A 6 4.80 1.93 -23.20
CA GLU A 6 5.56 0.70 -23.41
C GLU A 6 6.65 0.50 -22.34
N TYR A 7 7.26 1.58 -21.84
CA TYR A 7 8.20 1.48 -20.73
C TYR A 7 7.52 1.07 -19.43
N ILE A 8 6.31 1.56 -19.18
CA ILE A 8 5.52 1.17 -18.01
C ILE A 8 5.07 -0.28 -18.12
N GLU A 9 4.58 -0.72 -19.27
CA GLU A 9 4.23 -2.12 -19.47
C GLU A 9 5.44 -3.04 -19.25
N ALA A 10 6.61 -2.67 -19.79
CA ALA A 10 7.83 -3.43 -19.59
C ALA A 10 8.24 -3.49 -18.11
N MET A 11 8.11 -2.38 -17.38
CA MET A 11 8.35 -2.32 -15.94
C MET A 11 7.36 -3.21 -15.15
N LEU A 12 6.08 -3.18 -15.51
CA LEU A 12 5.03 -3.98 -14.88
C LEU A 12 5.27 -5.48 -15.09
N LEU A 13 5.61 -5.89 -16.31
CA LEU A 13 5.98 -7.28 -16.62
C LEU A 13 7.22 -7.73 -15.83
N TYR A 14 8.22 -6.86 -15.70
CA TYR A 14 9.40 -7.12 -14.87
C TYR A 14 9.03 -7.26 -13.39
N LYS A 15 8.13 -6.43 -12.86
CA LYS A 15 7.67 -6.53 -11.47
C LYS A 15 6.86 -7.81 -11.24
N GLU A 16 6.04 -8.21 -12.20
CA GLU A 16 5.27 -9.46 -12.14
C GLU A 16 6.19 -10.70 -12.14
N SER A 17 7.27 -10.69 -12.91
CA SER A 17 8.22 -11.82 -12.94
C SER A 17 8.97 -12.01 -11.61
N ILE A 18 9.08 -10.96 -10.79
CA ILE A 18 9.68 -11.00 -9.44
C ILE A 18 8.61 -11.28 -8.36
N GLY A 19 7.34 -11.45 -8.74
CA GLY A 19 6.25 -11.79 -7.83
C GLY A 19 5.54 -10.58 -7.20
N TYR A 20 5.73 -9.37 -7.73
CA TYR A 20 4.96 -8.20 -7.30
C TYR A 20 3.62 -8.11 -8.05
N SER A 21 2.60 -7.55 -7.37
CA SER A 21 1.28 -7.31 -7.98
C SER A 21 1.26 -6.04 -8.82
N ARG A 22 0.82 -6.15 -10.08
CA ARG A 22 0.60 -5.01 -11.00
C ARG A 22 -0.32 -3.94 -10.43
N LYS A 23 -1.41 -4.36 -9.77
CA LYS A 23 -2.43 -3.47 -9.19
C LYS A 23 -1.87 -2.46 -8.20
N SER A 24 -0.71 -2.76 -7.59
CA SER A 24 -0.06 -1.86 -6.66
C SER A 24 0.48 -0.60 -7.32
N TYR A 25 0.93 -0.69 -8.57
CA TYR A 25 1.66 0.37 -9.29
C TYR A 25 0.86 1.00 -10.42
N GLU A 26 0.05 0.21 -11.13
CA GLU A 26 -0.63 0.60 -12.37
C GLU A 26 -1.39 1.92 -12.26
N TYR A 27 -2.18 2.11 -11.19
CA TYR A 27 -2.96 3.33 -10.98
C TYR A 27 -2.08 4.59 -10.91
N ASP A 28 -1.01 4.56 -10.12
CA ASP A 28 -0.12 5.72 -9.93
C ASP A 28 0.72 5.99 -11.19
N LEU A 29 1.17 4.91 -11.87
CA LEU A 29 1.97 5.01 -13.09
C LEU A 29 1.15 5.56 -14.26
N MET A 30 -0.10 5.13 -14.44
CA MET A 30 -0.99 5.67 -15.47
C MET A 30 -1.30 7.15 -15.23
N ARG A 31 -1.46 7.55 -13.96
CA ARG A 31 -1.65 8.97 -13.61
C ARG A 31 -0.41 9.79 -13.97
N PHE A 32 0.78 9.22 -13.79
CA PHE A 32 2.04 9.83 -14.22
C PHE A 32 2.17 9.88 -15.75
N CYS A 33 1.78 8.83 -16.50
CA CYS A 33 1.72 8.89 -17.97
C CYS A 33 0.90 10.08 -18.44
N ASN A 34 -0.32 10.21 -17.92
CA ASN A 34 -1.24 11.26 -18.33
C ASN A 34 -0.66 12.65 -18.06
N TYR A 35 0.07 12.80 -16.95
CA TYR A 35 0.78 14.04 -16.64
C TYR A 35 1.89 14.36 -17.64
N ILE A 36 2.71 13.38 -18.01
CA ILE A 36 3.78 13.55 -19.00
C ILE A 36 3.21 13.86 -20.40
N VAL A 37 2.16 13.14 -20.81
CA VAL A 37 1.45 13.38 -22.08
C VAL A 37 0.85 14.78 -22.13
N THR A 38 0.24 15.26 -21.03
CA THR A 38 -0.33 16.61 -20.94
C THR A 38 0.74 17.70 -21.10
N LYS A 39 1.96 17.44 -20.66
CA LYS A 39 3.10 18.36 -20.80
C LYS A 39 3.85 18.21 -22.13
N GLN A 40 3.46 17.27 -23.00
CA GLN A 40 4.13 16.96 -24.26
C GLN A 40 5.64 16.66 -24.09
N LEU A 41 5.98 15.94 -23.02
CA LEU A 41 7.35 15.58 -22.69
C LEU A 41 7.65 14.13 -23.10
N ASP A 42 8.88 13.88 -23.53
CA ASP A 42 9.37 12.53 -23.77
C ASP A 42 10.08 11.94 -22.55
N VAL A 43 10.35 10.63 -22.58
CA VAL A 43 11.05 9.91 -21.51
C VAL A 43 12.44 10.52 -21.25
N SER A 44 13.10 11.02 -22.31
CA SER A 44 14.41 11.67 -22.25
C SER A 44 14.39 13.03 -21.56
N ASP A 45 13.21 13.65 -21.41
CA ASP A 45 13.04 14.95 -20.79
C ASP A 45 12.73 14.85 -19.29
N LEU A 46 12.81 13.66 -18.68
CA LEU A 46 12.59 13.43 -17.24
C LEU A 46 13.72 14.00 -16.37
N LYS A 47 13.84 15.33 -16.39
CA LYS A 47 14.75 16.11 -15.57
C LYS A 47 14.17 16.33 -14.16
N GLU A 48 15.05 16.73 -13.26
CA GLU A 48 14.75 16.98 -11.85
C GLU A 48 13.51 17.87 -11.68
N GLU A 49 13.39 18.96 -12.43
CA GLU A 49 12.26 19.90 -12.32
C GLU A 49 10.89 19.25 -12.59
N ILE A 50 10.80 18.41 -13.62
CA ILE A 50 9.55 17.74 -13.99
C ILE A 50 9.19 16.70 -12.94
N VAL A 51 10.17 15.91 -12.51
CA VAL A 51 9.98 14.88 -11.50
C VAL A 51 9.59 15.49 -10.15
N LEU A 52 10.27 16.55 -9.72
CA LEU A 52 9.94 17.28 -8.49
C LEU A 52 8.58 17.98 -8.57
N SER A 53 8.20 18.52 -9.74
CA SER A 53 6.89 19.11 -9.94
C SER A 53 5.76 18.10 -9.77
N TRP A 54 5.97 16.85 -10.19
CA TRP A 54 5.05 15.75 -9.87
C TRP A 54 5.05 15.40 -8.38
N CYS A 55 6.22 15.41 -7.74
CA CYS A 55 6.33 15.05 -6.32
C CYS A 55 5.81 16.13 -5.36
N SER A 56 5.41 17.30 -5.87
CA SER A 56 4.72 18.33 -5.10
C SER A 56 3.45 17.76 -4.45
N ARG A 57 3.16 18.23 -3.23
CA ARG A 57 2.03 17.72 -2.44
C ARG A 57 0.73 18.27 -3.00
N TRP A 58 -0.20 17.39 -3.33
CA TRP A 58 -1.58 17.78 -3.62
C TRP A 58 -2.31 18.09 -2.31
N GLU A 59 -3.04 19.21 -2.28
CA GLU A 59 -3.71 19.73 -1.08
C GLU A 59 -4.72 18.74 -0.47
N SER A 60 -5.28 17.85 -1.28
CA SER A 60 -6.26 16.84 -0.87
C SER A 60 -5.67 15.47 -0.50
N GLU A 61 -4.34 15.31 -0.53
CA GLU A 61 -3.69 14.00 -0.39
C GLU A 61 -3.15 13.74 1.04
N SER A 62 -3.41 12.53 1.57
CA SER A 62 -2.81 12.06 2.82
C SER A 62 -1.31 11.77 2.66
N GLN A 63 -0.52 11.83 3.74
CA GLN A 63 0.92 11.54 3.68
C GLN A 63 1.20 10.11 3.15
N THR A 64 0.34 9.15 3.50
CA THR A 64 0.45 7.76 3.05
C THR A 64 0.20 7.62 1.55
N SER A 65 -0.84 8.29 1.04
CA SER A 65 -1.16 8.31 -0.39
C SER A 65 -0.04 8.97 -1.20
N ALA A 66 0.44 10.14 -0.75
CA ALA A 66 1.52 10.87 -1.40
C ALA A 66 2.81 10.03 -1.44
N ARG A 67 3.15 9.35 -0.33
CA ARG A 67 4.28 8.43 -0.27
C ARG A 67 4.13 7.28 -1.26
N ARG A 68 2.96 6.65 -1.35
CA ARG A 68 2.71 5.55 -2.30
C ARG A 68 2.90 6.02 -3.75
N ARG A 69 2.30 7.16 -4.11
CA ARG A 69 2.42 7.75 -5.44
C ARG A 69 3.85 8.06 -5.83
N ILE A 70 4.60 8.74 -4.95
CA ILE A 70 6.01 9.09 -5.18
C ILE A 70 6.87 7.80 -5.26
N GLN A 71 6.58 6.81 -4.42
CA GLN A 71 7.30 5.53 -4.44
C GLN A 71 7.09 4.76 -5.74
N SER A 72 5.85 4.70 -6.25
CA SER A 72 5.53 4.04 -7.53
C SER A 72 6.33 4.66 -8.68
N VAL A 73 6.39 6.00 -8.74
CA VAL A 73 7.17 6.72 -9.76
C VAL A 73 8.68 6.56 -9.56
N ARG A 74 9.18 6.59 -8.31
CA ARG A 74 10.60 6.32 -8.02
C ARG A 74 11.03 4.94 -8.51
N GLU A 75 10.18 3.92 -8.37
CA GLU A 75 10.47 2.59 -8.90
C GLU A 75 10.53 2.56 -10.43
N LEU A 76 9.65 3.32 -11.12
CA LEU A 76 9.75 3.48 -12.57
C LEU A 76 11.05 4.16 -12.98
N LEU A 77 11.44 5.25 -12.31
CA LEU A 77 12.67 5.99 -12.62
C LEU A 77 13.93 5.13 -12.42
N LYS A 78 13.96 4.29 -11.37
CA LYS A 78 15.04 3.31 -11.18
C LYS A 78 15.09 2.29 -12.33
N TYR A 79 13.94 1.82 -12.80
CA TYR A 79 13.87 0.88 -13.91
C TYR A 79 14.36 1.52 -15.22
N LEU A 80 13.96 2.75 -15.51
CA LEU A 80 14.44 3.52 -16.67
C LEU A 80 15.96 3.72 -16.62
N SER A 81 16.49 4.13 -15.47
CA SER A 81 17.93 4.26 -15.23
C SER A 81 18.67 2.93 -15.43
N ALA A 82 18.10 1.81 -14.97
CA ALA A 82 18.70 0.47 -15.14
C ALA A 82 18.75 0.01 -16.60
N ILE A 83 17.86 0.51 -17.47
CA ILE A 83 17.84 0.23 -18.91
C ILE A 83 18.76 1.19 -19.70
N GLY A 84 19.37 2.16 -19.02
CA GLY A 84 20.31 3.11 -19.62
C GLY A 84 19.66 4.39 -20.14
N ILE A 85 18.45 4.72 -19.69
CA ILE A 85 17.80 5.99 -19.99
C ILE A 85 18.24 7.02 -18.94
N ASP A 86 18.79 8.13 -19.41
CA ASP A 86 19.18 9.24 -18.55
C ASP A 86 17.92 9.89 -17.97
N CYS A 87 17.75 9.77 -16.66
CA CYS A 87 16.60 10.30 -15.94
C CYS A 87 16.96 10.59 -14.49
N TYR A 88 16.30 11.59 -13.91
CA TYR A 88 16.50 11.92 -12.50
C TYR A 88 15.78 10.91 -11.59
N VAL A 89 16.54 10.20 -10.75
CA VAL A 89 15.98 9.26 -9.75
C VAL A 89 15.73 9.98 -8.43
N ILE A 90 14.46 10.11 -8.04
CA ILE A 90 14.01 10.75 -6.79
C ILE A 90 14.75 10.15 -5.58
N PRO A 91 15.54 10.89 -4.79
CA PRO A 91 16.21 10.36 -3.61
C PRO A 91 15.22 9.83 -2.55
N SER A 92 15.62 8.84 -1.75
CA SER A 92 14.76 8.30 -0.69
C SER A 92 14.43 9.32 0.41
N SER A 93 15.27 10.35 0.58
CA SER A 93 15.03 11.47 1.51
C SER A 93 13.83 12.33 1.13
N PHE A 94 13.39 12.30 -0.13
CA PHE A 94 12.24 13.06 -0.60
C PHE A 94 10.89 12.43 -0.21
N LEU A 95 10.89 11.16 0.19
CA LEU A 95 9.66 10.45 0.52
C LEU A 95 9.06 10.97 1.83
N PRO A 96 7.77 11.35 1.86
CA PRO A 96 7.08 11.70 3.09
C PRO A 96 7.26 10.59 4.13
N ARG A 97 7.53 10.98 5.38
CA ARG A 97 7.65 10.03 6.48
C ARG A 97 6.31 9.29 6.60
N ALA A 98 6.37 7.96 6.69
CA ALA A 98 5.17 7.18 6.89
C ALA A 98 4.60 7.55 8.27
N GLU A 99 3.31 7.89 8.31
CA GLU A 99 2.60 8.03 9.58
C GLU A 99 2.59 6.66 10.27
N THR A 100 3.26 6.57 11.40
CA THR A 100 3.19 5.39 12.24
C THR A 100 1.85 5.39 12.97
N ARG A 101 0.87 4.70 12.41
CA ARG A 101 -0.33 4.35 13.17
C ARG A 101 0.06 3.25 14.15
N THR A 102 0.17 3.59 15.43
CA THR A 102 0.30 2.60 16.49
C THR A 102 -1.02 1.85 16.60
N PRO A 103 -1.08 0.55 16.26
CA PRO A 103 -2.30 -0.22 16.41
C PRO A 103 -2.65 -0.28 17.90
N TYR A 104 -3.92 -0.09 18.23
CA TYR A 104 -4.39 -0.30 19.60
C TYR A 104 -4.41 -1.80 19.89
N ILE A 105 -3.64 -2.22 20.90
CA ILE A 105 -3.60 -3.60 21.35
C ILE A 105 -4.61 -3.74 22.49
N PHE A 106 -5.62 -4.58 22.29
CA PHE A 106 -6.62 -4.85 23.32
C PHE A 106 -5.99 -5.59 24.51
N THR A 107 -6.37 -5.18 25.71
CA THR A 107 -6.03 -5.89 26.93
C THR A 107 -6.90 -7.15 27.11
N ASP A 108 -6.47 -8.09 27.93
CA ASP A 108 -7.24 -9.31 28.22
C ASP A 108 -8.64 -9.01 28.76
N LYS A 109 -8.77 -7.94 29.56
CA LYS A 109 -10.07 -7.48 30.10
C LYS A 109 -10.99 -6.95 29.02
N GLU A 110 -10.46 -6.16 28.09
CA GLU A 110 -11.23 -5.62 26.96
C GLU A 110 -11.65 -6.74 26.01
N LEU A 111 -10.77 -7.69 25.72
CA LEU A 111 -11.10 -8.86 24.92
C LEU A 111 -12.22 -9.68 25.57
N GLN A 112 -12.13 -9.96 26.86
CA GLN A 112 -13.19 -10.66 27.60
C GLN A 112 -14.51 -9.90 27.55
N SER A 113 -14.47 -8.57 27.69
CA SER A 113 -15.66 -7.73 27.55
C SER A 113 -16.27 -7.83 26.15
N ILE A 114 -15.45 -7.75 25.09
CA ILE A 114 -15.92 -7.87 23.70
C ILE A 114 -16.54 -9.25 23.46
N PHE A 115 -15.93 -10.33 23.95
CA PHE A 115 -16.48 -11.68 23.80
C PHE A 115 -17.81 -11.82 24.52
N LYS A 116 -17.91 -11.29 25.74
CA LYS A 116 -19.15 -11.33 26.52
C LYS A 116 -20.29 -10.59 25.82
N GLU A 117 -20.05 -9.36 25.38
CA GLU A 117 -21.05 -8.58 24.64
C GLU A 117 -21.46 -9.24 23.32
N CYS A 118 -20.56 -10.00 22.68
CA CYS A 118 -20.90 -10.78 21.49
C CYS A 118 -21.78 -11.99 21.83
N ASP A 119 -21.51 -12.69 22.92
CA ASP A 119 -22.31 -13.84 23.36
C ASP A 119 -23.74 -13.41 23.77
N ASP A 120 -23.88 -12.22 24.35
CA ASP A 120 -25.15 -11.65 24.80
C ASP A 120 -25.97 -10.98 23.68
N LEU A 121 -25.56 -11.13 22.41
CA LEU A 121 -26.26 -10.54 21.27
C LEU A 121 -27.68 -11.07 21.10
N LEU A 122 -28.63 -10.15 20.99
CA LEU A 122 -30.01 -10.50 20.70
C LEU A 122 -30.23 -10.82 19.21
N PRO A 123 -31.16 -11.74 18.89
CA PRO A 123 -31.56 -11.99 17.50
C PRO A 123 -32.06 -10.72 16.82
N ASN A 124 -31.54 -10.45 15.61
CA ASN A 124 -31.94 -9.31 14.81
C ASN A 124 -32.72 -9.77 13.58
N LYS A 125 -33.84 -9.13 13.27
CA LYS A 125 -34.69 -9.47 12.11
C LYS A 125 -33.95 -9.37 10.77
N CYS A 126 -32.99 -8.46 10.64
CA CYS A 126 -32.17 -8.32 9.43
C CYS A 126 -31.04 -9.37 9.33
N SER A 127 -30.72 -10.05 10.43
CA SER A 127 -29.65 -11.06 10.49
C SER A 127 -29.97 -12.10 11.58
N PRO A 128 -30.90 -13.03 11.32
CA PRO A 128 -31.50 -13.88 12.35
C PRO A 128 -30.46 -14.73 13.10
N ASN A 129 -29.41 -15.19 12.40
CA ASN A 129 -28.37 -16.05 12.97
C ASN A 129 -27.14 -15.29 13.48
N ARG A 130 -27.15 -13.95 13.53
CA ARG A 130 -25.97 -13.16 13.94
C ARG A 130 -25.51 -13.51 15.36
N HIS A 131 -26.45 -13.72 16.28
CA HIS A 131 -26.19 -14.09 17.66
C HIS A 131 -25.50 -15.46 17.81
N LEU A 132 -25.59 -16.33 16.80
CA LEU A 132 -24.89 -17.63 16.77
C LEU A 132 -23.56 -17.56 16.02
N ILE A 133 -23.53 -16.81 14.90
CA ILE A 133 -22.38 -16.78 13.99
C ILE A 133 -21.27 -15.88 14.54
N LEU A 134 -21.62 -14.69 15.05
CA LEU A 134 -20.61 -13.71 15.47
C LEU A 134 -19.73 -14.19 16.62
N PRO A 135 -20.28 -14.85 17.67
CA PRO A 135 -19.45 -15.38 18.75
C PRO A 135 -18.46 -16.46 18.30
N VAL A 136 -18.85 -17.31 17.35
CA VAL A 136 -17.99 -18.35 16.79
C VAL A 136 -16.91 -17.72 15.90
N LEU A 137 -17.31 -16.81 15.01
CA LEU A 137 -16.40 -16.11 14.11
C LEU A 137 -15.33 -15.33 14.87
N LEU A 138 -15.72 -14.59 15.91
CA LEU A 138 -14.80 -13.78 16.69
C LEU A 138 -13.77 -14.66 17.44
N ARG A 139 -14.19 -15.80 18.00
CA ARG A 139 -13.29 -16.78 18.61
C ARG A 139 -12.34 -17.38 17.58
N LEU A 140 -12.83 -17.76 16.41
CA LEU A 140 -11.99 -18.30 15.32
C LEU A 140 -10.92 -17.28 14.88
N ILE A 141 -11.30 -16.01 14.69
CA ILE A 141 -10.37 -14.94 14.33
C ILE A 141 -9.31 -14.77 15.42
N PHE A 142 -9.71 -14.76 16.69
CA PHE A 142 -8.78 -14.66 17.82
C PHE A 142 -7.77 -15.82 17.82
N PHE A 143 -8.24 -17.06 17.70
CA PHE A 143 -7.34 -18.23 17.66
C PHE A 143 -6.38 -18.21 16.47
N VAL A 144 -6.88 -17.95 15.25
CA VAL A 144 -6.05 -17.91 14.04
C VAL A 144 -5.03 -16.76 14.08
N ALA A 145 -5.44 -15.59 14.58
CA ALA A 145 -4.54 -14.46 14.76
C ALA A 145 -3.43 -14.78 15.77
N CYS A 146 -3.76 -15.43 16.90
CA CYS A 146 -2.79 -15.87 17.89
C CYS A 146 -1.83 -16.94 17.37
N ILE A 147 -2.27 -17.85 16.49
CA ILE A 147 -1.37 -18.83 15.85
C ILE A 147 -0.36 -18.10 14.95
N ARG A 148 -0.82 -17.14 14.15
CA ARG A 148 0.05 -16.36 13.25
C ARG A 148 1.06 -15.48 13.99
N THR A 149 0.75 -15.01 15.20
CA THR A 149 1.71 -14.25 16.02
C THR A 149 2.67 -15.13 16.80
N ARG A 150 2.30 -16.38 17.13
CA ARG A 150 3.20 -17.35 17.80
C ARG A 150 4.34 -17.81 16.90
N ASP A 151 4.12 -17.95 15.59
CA ASP A 151 5.19 -18.25 14.63
C ASP A 151 6.17 -17.07 14.43
N GLY A 152 5.81 -15.86 14.90
CA GLY A 152 6.62 -14.65 14.77
C GLY A 152 7.38 -14.21 16.02
N ASN A 153 7.16 -14.82 17.19
CA ASN A 153 7.82 -14.44 18.44
C ASN A 153 7.90 -15.62 19.44
N CYS A 154 8.77 -16.59 19.15
CA CYS A 154 9.26 -17.54 20.15
C CYS A 154 10.52 -17.02 20.88
N LYS A 155 10.51 -15.79 21.40
CA LYS A 155 11.40 -15.27 22.48
C LYS A 155 10.65 -14.05 23.05
N ALA A 156 10.38 -13.86 24.33
CA ALA A 156 10.80 -14.50 25.55
C ALA A 156 9.63 -14.45 26.54
N ALA A 157 9.35 -15.59 27.18
CA ALA A 157 8.65 -15.62 28.45
C ALA A 157 9.73 -15.71 29.53
N THR A 158 9.74 -14.76 30.45
CA THR A 158 10.21 -14.93 31.82
C THR A 158 9.28 -14.11 32.70
#